data_AF-A0A1D6HNG9-F1
#
_entry.id   AF-A0A1D6HNG9-F1
#
_cell.length_a   1.000
_cell.length_b   1.000
_cell.length_c   1.000
_cell.angle_alpha   90.00
_cell.angle_beta   90.00
_cell.angle_gamma   90.00
#
_symmetry.space_group_name_H-M   'P 1'
#
loop_
_entity.id
_entity.type
_entity.pdbx_description
1 polymer ?
#
loop_
_entity_poly.entity_id
_entity_poly.type
_entity_poly.pdbx_seq_one_letter_code
_entity_poly.pdbx_strand_id
1 'polypeptide(L)'
;MDSSSATAATVAPVVTSAPPLEDCLRLLRGERDEQKLAGLLVAANVCRAGDADAVANVYRAVGPRFLRRLLNTGLGKVEGGKEEEREAYMRLAVTVLAGLARVPEVAADEGVVSTVPLVAEVVAKSTDPAITEECFELLSLIAIASEDGAYEFCEPGVIDMIFLQILSLTDGSKCVELAINLLQLLVHKLKVDTMSSEKLQGMTRMVTCLARIFAVLHTAVKFDALHMLTFLLSQKESVRITLPLSYLKSVKLFVMNDI
;
A
#
# COMPACT_ATOMS: atom_id res chain seq x y z
N MET A 1 20.76 53.68 -31.09
CA MET A 1 20.51 54.52 -29.90
C MET A 1 19.04 54.96 -29.97
N ASP A 2 18.09 54.03 -30.06
CA ASP A 2 17.62 53.04 -29.06
C ASP A 2 16.77 53.62 -27.94
N SER A 3 15.72 52.85 -27.63
CA SER A 3 14.79 52.90 -26.49
C SER A 3 13.47 53.64 -26.77
N SER A 4 12.47 53.01 -27.39
CA SER A 4 11.55 51.94 -26.91
C SER A 4 10.48 52.41 -25.93
N SER A 5 9.24 52.50 -26.45
CA SER A 5 7.99 52.51 -25.69
C SER A 5 7.71 51.12 -25.12
N ALA A 6 7.53 51.01 -23.80
CA ALA A 6 7.04 49.80 -23.17
C ALA A 6 5.50 49.83 -23.11
N THR A 7 4.86 49.12 -24.01
CA THR A 7 3.46 48.71 -23.90
C THR A 7 3.34 47.64 -22.82
N ALA A 8 2.57 47.93 -21.77
CA ALA A 8 2.23 46.95 -20.74
C ALA A 8 1.28 45.90 -21.35
N ALA A 9 1.84 44.74 -21.71
CA ALA A 9 1.07 43.56 -22.05
C ALA A 9 0.56 42.93 -20.75
N THR A 10 -0.74 43.03 -20.53
CA THR A 10 -1.47 42.33 -19.48
C THR A 10 -1.33 40.82 -19.72
N VAL A 11 -0.43 40.18 -18.99
CA VAL A 11 -0.32 38.71 -18.96
C VAL A 11 -1.53 38.19 -18.20
N ALA A 12 -2.52 37.69 -18.95
CA ALA A 12 -3.62 36.93 -18.37
C ALA A 12 -3.04 35.70 -17.64
N PRO A 13 -3.57 35.34 -16.45
CA PRO A 13 -3.16 34.12 -15.80
C PRO A 13 -3.61 32.96 -16.70
N VAL A 14 -2.65 32.15 -17.15
CA VAL A 14 -2.95 30.85 -17.74
C VAL A 14 -3.55 30.01 -16.62
N VAL A 15 -4.87 30.03 -16.51
CA VAL A 15 -5.63 29.00 -15.82
C VAL A 15 -5.42 27.75 -16.67
N THR A 16 -4.49 26.90 -16.27
CA THR A 16 -4.43 25.52 -16.75
C THR A 16 -5.69 24.83 -16.24
N SER A 17 -6.80 25.01 -16.96
CA SER A 17 -7.98 24.19 -16.75
C SER A 17 -7.53 22.75 -16.95
N ALA A 18 -7.61 21.94 -15.90
CA ALA A 18 -7.43 20.51 -16.02
C ALA A 18 -8.25 20.01 -17.23
N PRO A 19 -7.75 19.05 -18.02
CA PRO A 19 -8.56 18.45 -19.07
C PRO A 19 -9.91 18.08 -18.46
N PRO A 20 -11.04 18.46 -19.08
CA PRO A 20 -12.34 18.18 -18.48
C PRO A 20 -12.39 16.68 -18.22
N LEU A 21 -12.86 16.29 -17.03
CA LEU A 21 -12.94 14.90 -16.57
C LEU A 21 -13.42 13.94 -17.68
N GLU A 22 -14.35 14.42 -18.50
CA GLU A 22 -14.87 13.72 -19.68
C GLU A 22 -13.80 13.29 -20.70
N ASP A 23 -12.81 14.12 -21.01
CA ASP A 23 -11.71 13.77 -21.92
C ASP A 23 -10.79 12.71 -21.30
N CYS A 24 -10.54 12.79 -19.99
CA CYS A 24 -9.84 11.74 -19.26
C CYS A 24 -10.60 10.41 -19.34
N LEU A 25 -11.91 10.41 -19.09
CA LEU A 25 -12.76 9.22 -19.17
C LEU A 25 -12.77 8.63 -20.58
N ARG A 26 -12.79 9.44 -21.63
CA ARG A 26 -12.70 8.98 -23.03
C ARG A 26 -11.38 8.26 -23.31
N LEU A 27 -10.26 8.81 -22.84
CA LEU A 27 -8.94 8.18 -23.00
C LEU A 27 -8.85 6.84 -22.25
N LEU A 28 -9.36 6.80 -21.02
CA LEU A 28 -9.36 5.61 -20.16
C LEU A 28 -10.21 4.46 -20.71
N ARG A 29 -11.33 4.80 -21.37
CA ARG A 29 -12.20 3.84 -22.07
C ARG A 29 -11.65 3.39 -23.43
N GLY A 30 -10.54 3.95 -23.89
CA GLY A 30 -9.90 3.57 -25.15
C GLY A 30 -9.44 2.11 -25.14
N GLU A 31 -9.33 1.50 -26.32
CA GLU A 31 -8.94 0.08 -26.45
C GLU A 31 -7.42 -0.11 -26.35
N ARG A 32 -6.63 0.89 -26.74
CA ARG A 32 -5.16 0.83 -26.75
C ARG A 32 -4.58 1.18 -25.39
N ASP A 33 -3.60 0.40 -24.93
CA ASP A 33 -2.91 0.64 -23.66
C ASP A 33 -2.23 2.03 -23.64
N GLU A 34 -1.75 2.55 -24.78
CA GLU A 34 -1.20 3.91 -24.92
C GLU A 34 -2.21 5.01 -24.56
N GLN A 35 -3.48 4.85 -24.99
CA GLN A 35 -4.55 5.80 -24.69
C GLN A 35 -4.92 5.73 -23.23
N LYS A 36 -5.01 4.51 -22.67
CA LYS A 36 -5.26 4.30 -21.24
C LYS A 36 -4.16 4.92 -20.39
N LEU A 37 -2.89 4.76 -20.78
CA LEU A 37 -1.75 5.32 -20.09
C LEU A 37 -1.79 6.86 -20.08
N ALA A 38 -2.08 7.47 -21.24
CA ALA A 38 -2.27 8.92 -21.33
C ALA A 38 -3.42 9.40 -20.44
N GLY A 39 -4.54 8.68 -20.43
CA GLY A 39 -5.66 8.94 -19.53
C GLY A 39 -5.29 8.80 -18.06
N LEU A 40 -4.42 7.83 -17.71
CA LEU A 40 -3.99 7.55 -16.34
C LEU A 40 -3.10 8.67 -15.76
N LEU A 41 -2.27 9.28 -16.59
CA LEU A 41 -1.48 10.45 -16.19
C LEU A 41 -2.37 11.64 -15.82
N VAL A 42 -3.50 11.82 -16.53
CA VAL A 42 -4.51 12.82 -16.19
C VAL A 42 -5.28 12.41 -14.94
N ALA A 43 -5.61 11.12 -14.80
CA ALA A 43 -6.31 10.57 -13.63
C ALA A 43 -5.57 10.84 -12.31
N ALA A 44 -4.23 10.79 -12.31
CA ALA A 44 -3.43 11.13 -11.13
C ALA A 44 -3.68 12.58 -10.64
N ASN A 45 -4.02 13.51 -11.55
CA ASN A 45 -4.40 14.87 -11.19
C ASN A 45 -5.82 14.93 -10.61
N VAL A 46 -6.75 14.17 -11.18
CA VAL A 46 -8.13 14.05 -10.68
C VAL A 46 -8.15 13.50 -9.25
N CYS A 47 -7.35 12.47 -8.97
CA CYS A 47 -7.22 11.89 -7.63
C CYS A 47 -6.70 12.90 -6.61
N ARG A 48 -5.80 13.80 -7.02
CA ARG A 48 -5.28 14.87 -6.16
C ARG A 48 -6.31 15.97 -5.86
N ALA A 49 -7.27 16.19 -6.75
CA ALA A 49 -8.34 17.16 -6.54
C ALA A 49 -9.37 16.71 -5.49
N GLY A 50 -9.45 15.40 -5.19
CA GLY A 50 -10.23 14.86 -4.07
C GLY A 50 -11.74 14.74 -4.30
N ASP A 51 -12.22 14.92 -5.55
CA ASP A 51 -13.62 14.66 -5.89
C ASP A 51 -13.89 13.15 -5.95
N ALA A 52 -14.63 12.65 -4.96
CA ALA A 52 -14.90 11.22 -4.79
C ALA A 52 -15.67 10.63 -5.99
N ASP A 53 -16.64 11.35 -6.55
CA ASP A 53 -17.45 10.87 -7.67
C ASP A 53 -16.59 10.79 -8.94
N ALA A 54 -15.74 11.80 -9.17
CA ALA A 54 -14.80 11.79 -10.28
C ALA A 54 -13.80 10.62 -10.17
N VAL A 55 -13.26 10.38 -8.97
CA VAL A 55 -12.31 9.28 -8.71
C VAL A 55 -12.98 7.91 -8.93
N ALA A 56 -14.20 7.72 -8.44
CA ALA A 56 -14.95 6.48 -8.67
C ALA A 56 -15.22 6.26 -10.17
N ASN A 57 -15.55 7.32 -10.91
CA ASN A 57 -15.75 7.25 -12.36
C ASN A 57 -14.47 6.93 -13.13
N VAL A 58 -13.34 7.49 -12.71
CA VAL A 58 -12.01 7.15 -13.24
C VAL A 58 -11.72 5.67 -13.01
N TYR A 59 -11.89 5.18 -11.79
CA TYR A 59 -11.67 3.76 -11.47
C TYR A 59 -12.49 2.83 -12.37
N ARG A 60 -13.79 3.10 -12.49
CA ARG A 60 -14.70 2.33 -13.37
C ARG A 60 -14.28 2.39 -14.84
N ALA A 61 -13.74 3.52 -15.30
CA ALA A 61 -13.28 3.68 -16.69
C ALA A 61 -11.97 2.94 -16.97
N VAL A 62 -11.01 2.94 -16.04
CA VAL A 62 -9.73 2.22 -16.17
C VAL A 62 -9.97 0.71 -16.17
N GLY A 63 -10.76 0.25 -15.18
CA GLY A 63 -11.00 -1.14 -14.87
C GLY A 63 -9.83 -1.80 -14.10
N PRO A 64 -10.12 -2.66 -13.10
CA PRO A 64 -9.09 -3.24 -12.23
C PRO A 64 -8.07 -4.11 -12.97
N ARG A 65 -8.49 -4.77 -14.05
CA ARG A 65 -7.60 -5.62 -14.85
C ARG A 65 -6.44 -4.85 -15.47
N PHE A 66 -6.66 -3.60 -15.88
CA PHE A 66 -5.60 -2.78 -16.46
C PHE A 66 -4.56 -2.39 -15.42
N LEU A 67 -5.00 -1.94 -14.24
CA LEU A 67 -4.11 -1.60 -13.11
C LEU A 67 -3.28 -2.80 -12.67
N ARG A 68 -3.90 -3.98 -12.56
CA ARG A 68 -3.20 -5.23 -12.24
C ARG A 68 -2.16 -5.61 -13.30
N ARG A 69 -2.49 -5.47 -14.59
CA ARG A 69 -1.53 -5.68 -15.70
C ARG A 69 -0.36 -4.71 -15.59
N LEU A 70 -0.63 -3.44 -15.30
CA LEU A 70 0.39 -2.40 -15.16
C LEU A 70 1.37 -2.71 -14.00
N LEU A 71 0.85 -3.12 -12.84
CA LEU A 71 1.67 -3.59 -11.71
C LEU A 71 2.53 -4.81 -12.10
N ASN A 72 1.96 -5.80 -12.78
CA ASN A 72 2.70 -7.00 -13.20
C ASN A 72 3.82 -6.68 -14.20
N THR A 73 3.58 -5.74 -15.13
CA THR A 73 4.62 -5.23 -16.03
C THR A 73 5.74 -4.55 -15.23
N GLY A 74 5.37 -3.71 -14.26
CA GLY A 74 6.33 -3.03 -13.39
C GLY A 74 7.17 -3.98 -12.53
N LEU A 75 6.58 -5.07 -12.04
CA LEU A 75 7.27 -6.13 -11.29
C LEU A 75 8.10 -7.08 -12.18
N GLY A 76 8.12 -6.86 -13.50
CA GLY A 76 8.84 -7.72 -14.44
C GLY A 76 8.23 -9.11 -14.62
N LYS A 77 6.97 -9.31 -14.21
CA LYS A 77 6.23 -10.57 -14.39
C LYS A 77 5.75 -10.78 -15.83
N VAL A 78 5.89 -9.77 -16.67
CA VAL A 78 5.62 -9.80 -18.11
C VAL A 78 6.93 -9.58 -18.86
N GLU A 79 7.17 -10.36 -19.92
CA GLU A 79 8.36 -10.21 -20.76
C GLU A 79 8.31 -8.91 -21.57
N GLY A 80 9.47 -8.24 -21.70
CA GLY A 80 9.62 -7.01 -22.48
C GLY A 80 9.81 -5.74 -21.64
N GLY A 81 10.41 -4.72 -22.27
CA GLY A 81 10.71 -3.41 -21.66
C GLY A 81 12.05 -3.36 -20.92
N LYS A 82 12.70 -2.19 -20.94
CA LYS A 82 13.90 -1.93 -20.13
C LYS A 82 13.52 -1.79 -18.66
N GLU A 83 14.47 -2.03 -17.76
CA GLU A 83 14.25 -1.90 -16.30
C GLU A 83 13.69 -0.52 -15.91
N GLU A 84 14.23 0.55 -16.48
CA GLU A 84 13.77 1.93 -16.28
C GLU A 84 12.30 2.14 -16.69
N GLU A 85 11.88 1.54 -17.80
CA GLU A 85 10.48 1.63 -18.28
C GLU A 85 9.54 0.86 -17.36
N ARG A 86 9.97 -0.31 -16.89
CA ARG A 86 9.21 -1.12 -15.91
C ARG A 86 9.05 -0.35 -14.60
N GLU A 87 10.11 0.29 -14.11
CA GLU A 87 10.04 1.10 -12.90
C GLU A 87 9.08 2.29 -13.06
N ALA A 88 9.09 2.96 -14.23
CA ALA A 88 8.15 4.03 -14.52
C ALA A 88 6.68 3.55 -14.50
N TYR A 89 6.40 2.37 -15.09
CA TYR A 89 5.07 1.77 -15.03
C TYR A 89 4.66 1.37 -13.62
N MET A 90 5.59 0.80 -12.84
CA MET A 90 5.35 0.44 -11.43
C MET A 90 4.98 1.68 -10.61
N ARG A 91 5.80 2.73 -10.71
CA ARG A 91 5.57 4.01 -10.01
C ARG A 91 4.22 4.60 -10.38
N LEU A 92 3.90 4.68 -11.67
CA LEU A 92 2.60 5.17 -12.11
C LEU A 92 1.44 4.34 -11.57
N ALA A 93 1.56 3.01 -11.59
CA ALA A 93 0.52 2.10 -11.09
C ALA A 93 0.26 2.32 -9.59
N VAL A 94 1.32 2.37 -8.78
CA VAL A 94 1.22 2.59 -7.32
C VAL A 94 0.62 3.96 -7.03
N THR A 95 1.12 5.04 -7.66
CA THR A 95 0.62 6.40 -7.41
C THR A 95 -0.85 6.55 -7.78
N VAL A 96 -1.26 5.96 -8.91
CA VAL A 96 -2.66 6.00 -9.33
C VAL A 96 -3.54 5.16 -8.41
N LEU A 97 -3.12 3.93 -8.05
CA LEU A 97 -3.86 3.10 -7.10
C LEU A 97 -3.99 3.76 -5.73
N ALA A 98 -2.91 4.33 -5.20
CA ALA A 98 -2.92 5.08 -3.94
C ALA A 98 -3.87 6.27 -4.01
N GLY A 99 -3.88 7.01 -5.11
CA GLY A 99 -4.81 8.12 -5.35
C GLY A 99 -6.27 7.67 -5.41
N LEU A 100 -6.55 6.57 -6.13
CA LEU A 100 -7.88 5.99 -6.28
C LEU A 100 -8.42 5.44 -4.94
N ALA A 101 -7.57 4.76 -4.18
CA ALA A 101 -7.91 4.15 -2.89
C ALA A 101 -8.21 5.18 -1.78
N ARG A 102 -7.98 6.47 -2.01
CA ARG A 102 -8.44 7.52 -1.07
C ARG A 102 -9.96 7.59 -0.98
N VAL A 103 -10.67 7.09 -1.99
CA VAL A 103 -12.12 6.89 -1.94
C VAL A 103 -12.41 5.51 -1.37
N PRO A 104 -13.06 5.40 -0.19
CA PRO A 104 -13.28 4.12 0.47
C PRO A 104 -14.04 3.09 -0.38
N GLU A 105 -15.00 3.53 -1.20
CA GLU A 105 -15.73 2.66 -2.13
C GLU A 105 -14.76 1.96 -3.10
N VAL A 106 -13.78 2.69 -3.63
CA VAL A 106 -12.79 2.15 -4.56
C VAL A 106 -11.79 1.26 -3.84
N ALA A 107 -11.32 1.66 -2.66
CA ALA A 107 -10.39 0.85 -1.86
C ALA A 107 -10.98 -0.49 -1.42
N ALA A 108 -12.30 -0.56 -1.24
CA ALA A 108 -13.00 -1.78 -0.87
C ALA A 108 -13.34 -2.70 -2.07
N ASP A 109 -13.16 -2.24 -3.31
CA ASP A 109 -13.42 -3.04 -4.50
C ASP A 109 -12.49 -4.25 -4.59
N GLU A 110 -13.03 -5.42 -4.95
CA GLU A 110 -12.30 -6.69 -5.08
C GLU A 110 -11.07 -6.58 -6.00
N GLY A 111 -11.17 -5.77 -7.06
CA GLY A 111 -10.10 -5.52 -8.00
C GLY A 111 -8.94 -4.71 -7.40
N VAL A 112 -9.19 -3.89 -6.39
CA VAL A 112 -8.15 -3.17 -5.63
C VAL A 112 -7.63 -4.04 -4.48
N VAL A 113 -8.52 -4.70 -3.74
CA VAL A 113 -8.18 -5.65 -2.67
C VAL A 113 -7.20 -6.72 -3.15
N SER A 114 -7.46 -7.32 -4.32
CA SER A 114 -6.59 -8.35 -4.92
C SER A 114 -5.21 -7.85 -5.37
N THR A 115 -4.91 -6.54 -5.23
CA THR A 115 -3.57 -5.99 -5.47
C THR A 115 -2.67 -6.04 -4.24
N VAL A 116 -3.21 -6.31 -3.04
CA VAL A 116 -2.44 -6.33 -1.78
C VAL A 116 -1.16 -7.18 -1.88
N PRO A 117 -1.19 -8.43 -2.38
CA PRO A 117 0.04 -9.22 -2.52
C PRO A 117 1.06 -8.62 -3.49
N LEU A 118 0.58 -7.97 -4.57
CA LEU A 118 1.45 -7.33 -5.56
C LEU A 118 2.10 -6.06 -4.98
N VAL A 119 1.35 -5.27 -4.23
CA VAL A 119 1.86 -4.06 -3.58
C VAL A 119 2.85 -4.41 -2.47
N ALA A 120 2.60 -5.47 -1.69
CA ALA A 120 3.56 -5.99 -0.72
C ALA A 120 4.87 -6.44 -1.38
N GLU A 121 4.80 -7.03 -2.57
CA GLU A 121 5.99 -7.38 -3.36
C GLU A 121 6.74 -6.13 -3.85
N VAL A 122 6.04 -5.06 -4.24
CA VAL A 122 6.66 -3.77 -4.56
C VAL A 122 7.39 -3.21 -3.33
N VAL A 123 6.76 -3.24 -2.15
CA VAL A 123 7.39 -2.82 -0.88
C VAL A 123 8.70 -3.56 -0.62
N ALA A 124 8.73 -4.88 -0.84
CA ALA A 124 9.92 -5.69 -0.61
C ALA A 124 11.07 -5.47 -1.62
N LYS A 125 10.77 -4.94 -2.81
CA LYS A 125 11.73 -4.73 -3.89
C LYS A 125 12.15 -3.27 -4.05
N SER A 126 11.31 -2.33 -3.64
CA SER A 126 11.55 -0.91 -3.83
C SER A 126 12.69 -0.42 -2.94
N THR A 127 13.63 0.28 -3.57
CA THR A 127 14.66 1.08 -2.87
C THR A 127 14.28 2.55 -2.79
N ASP A 128 13.22 2.97 -3.49
CA ASP A 128 12.68 4.33 -3.45
C ASP A 128 11.78 4.52 -2.22
N PRO A 129 12.15 5.40 -1.27
CA PRO A 129 11.33 5.69 -0.10
C PRO A 129 9.95 6.24 -0.47
N ALA A 130 9.83 7.09 -1.50
CA ALA A 130 8.55 7.69 -1.87
C ALA A 130 7.54 6.65 -2.34
N ILE A 131 7.99 5.67 -3.12
CA ILE A 131 7.15 4.54 -3.56
C ILE A 131 6.79 3.63 -2.39
N THR A 132 7.74 3.41 -1.48
CA THR A 132 7.51 2.61 -0.27
C THR A 132 6.44 3.26 0.61
N GLU A 133 6.47 4.58 0.78
CA GLU A 133 5.44 5.34 1.50
C GLU A 133 4.08 5.21 0.82
N GLU A 134 3.98 5.45 -0.48
CA GLU A 134 2.73 5.32 -1.22
C GLU A 134 2.14 3.91 -1.15
N CYS A 135 2.99 2.88 -1.18
CA CYS A 135 2.58 1.51 -0.99
C CYS A 135 2.00 1.28 0.41
N PHE A 136 2.65 1.75 1.47
CA PHE A 136 2.11 1.60 2.83
C PHE A 136 0.80 2.37 3.04
N GLU A 137 0.69 3.57 2.47
CA GLU A 137 -0.55 4.35 2.47
C GLU A 137 -1.67 3.58 1.74
N LEU A 138 -1.42 3.06 0.54
CA LEU A 138 -2.36 2.24 -0.22
C LEU A 138 -2.81 0.99 0.54
N LEU A 139 -1.87 0.23 1.08
CA LEU A 139 -2.14 -0.97 1.87
C LEU A 139 -2.99 -0.65 3.10
N SER A 140 -2.73 0.49 3.77
CA SER A 140 -3.52 0.95 4.91
C SER A 140 -4.94 1.35 4.49
N LEU A 141 -5.10 2.07 3.37
CA LEU A 141 -6.41 2.46 2.85
C LEU A 141 -7.28 1.24 2.52
N ILE A 142 -6.71 0.22 1.87
CA ILE A 142 -7.39 -1.05 1.58
C ILE A 142 -7.80 -1.75 2.88
N ALA A 143 -6.85 -1.90 3.81
CA ALA A 143 -7.10 -2.55 5.09
C ALA A 143 -8.13 -1.80 5.94
N ILE A 144 -8.24 -0.46 5.85
CA ILE A 144 -9.29 0.34 6.51
C ILE A 144 -10.64 0.07 5.85
N ALA A 145 -10.71 0.15 4.52
CA ALA A 145 -11.95 0.12 3.76
C ALA A 145 -12.60 -1.27 3.68
N SER A 146 -11.81 -2.34 3.74
CA SER A 146 -12.31 -3.72 3.56
C SER A 146 -11.78 -4.69 4.62
N GLU A 147 -12.67 -5.54 5.15
CA GLU A 147 -12.24 -6.68 5.99
C GLU A 147 -11.49 -7.71 5.15
N ASP A 148 -11.98 -8.04 3.95
CA ASP A 148 -11.29 -8.94 3.02
C ASP A 148 -9.91 -8.37 2.64
N GLY A 149 -9.82 -7.06 2.46
CA GLY A 149 -8.56 -6.34 2.28
C GLY A 149 -7.55 -6.55 3.40
N ALA A 150 -8.00 -6.59 4.67
CA ALA A 150 -7.14 -6.91 5.79
C ALA A 150 -6.76 -8.41 5.81
N TYR A 151 -7.65 -9.30 5.38
CA TYR A 151 -7.38 -10.73 5.32
C TYR A 151 -6.40 -11.14 4.21
N GLU A 152 -6.26 -10.37 3.14
CA GLU A 152 -5.24 -10.60 2.09
C GLU A 152 -3.81 -10.60 2.65
N PHE A 153 -3.56 -9.92 3.77
CA PHE A 153 -2.25 -9.97 4.45
C PHE A 153 -1.96 -11.31 5.11
N CYS A 154 -2.98 -12.14 5.33
CA CYS A 154 -2.82 -13.49 5.84
C CYS A 154 -2.48 -14.51 4.75
N GLU A 155 -2.52 -14.11 3.47
CA GLU A 155 -2.09 -14.98 2.38
C GLU A 155 -0.59 -15.34 2.53
N PRO A 156 -0.18 -16.55 2.11
CA PRO A 156 1.18 -17.03 2.31
C PRO A 156 2.24 -16.06 1.74
N GLY A 157 3.14 -15.57 2.60
CA GLY A 157 4.29 -14.75 2.22
C GLY A 157 4.03 -13.24 2.17
N VAL A 158 2.77 -12.77 2.19
CA VAL A 158 2.45 -11.33 2.08
C VAL A 158 2.97 -10.57 3.29
N ILE A 159 2.66 -11.04 4.50
CA ILE A 159 3.14 -10.38 5.73
C ILE A 159 4.66 -10.48 5.88
N ASP A 160 5.27 -11.56 5.39
CA ASP A 160 6.73 -11.75 5.44
C ASP A 160 7.46 -10.68 4.61
N MET A 161 6.90 -10.30 3.44
CA MET A 161 7.44 -9.21 2.60
C MET A 161 7.44 -7.86 3.32
N ILE A 162 6.32 -7.51 3.95
CA ILE A 162 6.18 -6.28 4.73
C ILE A 162 7.16 -6.27 5.90
N PHE A 163 7.23 -7.39 6.61
CA PHE A 163 8.09 -7.56 7.76
C PHE A 163 9.58 -7.43 7.40
N LEU A 164 10.02 -8.08 6.33
CA LEU A 164 11.41 -8.00 5.87
C LEU A 164 11.79 -6.56 5.54
N GLN A 165 10.87 -5.78 4.96
CA GLN A 165 11.11 -4.37 4.72
C GLN A 165 11.23 -3.57 6.01
N ILE A 166 10.37 -3.79 7.01
CA ILE A 166 10.46 -3.06 8.30
C ILE A 166 11.84 -3.22 8.95
N LEU A 167 12.46 -4.40 8.83
CA LEU A 167 13.80 -4.64 9.37
C LEU A 167 14.91 -3.86 8.65
N SER A 168 14.69 -3.39 7.43
CA SER A 168 15.66 -2.64 6.62
C SER A 168 15.44 -1.13 6.66
N LEU A 169 14.29 -0.66 7.14
CA LEU A 169 13.96 0.76 7.19
C LEU A 169 14.80 1.52 8.22
N THR A 170 15.04 2.80 7.93
CA THR A 170 15.77 3.70 8.85
C THR A 170 14.86 4.10 10.01
N ASP A 171 15.41 4.08 11.23
CA ASP A 171 14.68 4.48 12.43
C ASP A 171 14.20 5.94 12.35
N GLY A 172 12.97 6.19 12.80
CA GLY A 172 12.32 7.51 12.71
C GLY A 172 11.94 7.96 11.29
N SER A 173 12.03 7.10 10.28
CA SER A 173 11.55 7.44 8.93
C SER A 173 10.02 7.32 8.82
N LYS A 174 9.41 8.13 7.95
CA LYS A 174 7.97 8.07 7.66
C LYS A 174 7.53 6.67 7.18
N CYS A 175 8.37 5.96 6.43
CA CYS A 175 8.12 4.57 6.06
C CYS A 175 7.92 3.65 7.27
N VAL A 176 8.73 3.79 8.33
CA VAL A 176 8.57 2.99 9.56
C VAL A 176 7.26 3.32 10.23
N GLU A 177 6.94 4.61 10.39
CA GLU A 177 5.68 5.04 11.00
C GLU A 177 4.47 4.46 10.27
N LEU A 178 4.44 4.58 8.94
CA LEU A 178 3.36 4.03 8.11
C LEU A 178 3.28 2.49 8.22
N ALA A 179 4.42 1.80 8.23
CA ALA A 179 4.46 0.35 8.36
C ALA A 179 3.96 -0.14 9.74
N ILE A 180 4.32 0.56 10.82
CA ILE A 180 3.85 0.24 12.17
C ILE A 180 2.36 0.53 12.31
N ASN A 181 1.87 1.64 11.76
CA ASN A 181 0.44 1.96 11.73
C ASN A 181 -0.36 0.88 10.97
N LEU A 182 0.17 0.40 9.84
CA LEU A 182 -0.44 -0.71 9.09
C LEU A 182 -0.47 -1.99 9.93
N LEU A 183 0.64 -2.37 10.58
CA LEU A 183 0.66 -3.57 11.42
C LEU A 183 -0.32 -3.46 12.59
N GLN A 184 -0.36 -2.32 13.26
CA GLN A 184 -1.32 -2.07 14.35
C GLN A 184 -2.75 -2.20 13.83
N LEU A 185 -3.08 -1.58 12.69
CA LEU A 185 -4.39 -1.69 12.06
C LEU A 185 -4.77 -3.16 11.80
N LEU A 186 -3.87 -3.94 11.20
CA LEU A 186 -4.11 -5.36 10.90
C LEU A 186 -4.35 -6.15 12.17
N VAL A 187 -3.51 -5.95 13.20
CA VAL A 187 -3.65 -6.63 14.49
C VAL A 187 -5.01 -6.37 15.15
N HIS A 188 -5.54 -5.16 15.04
CA HIS A 188 -6.85 -4.82 15.61
C HIS A 188 -8.03 -5.29 14.75
N LYS A 189 -7.86 -5.39 13.43
CA LYS A 189 -8.92 -5.85 12.52
C LYS A 189 -9.04 -7.37 12.45
N LEU A 190 -7.91 -8.08 12.51
CA LEU A 190 -7.86 -9.52 12.37
C LEU A 190 -8.35 -10.21 13.65
N LYS A 191 -9.55 -10.77 13.59
CA LYS A 191 -10.16 -11.51 14.71
C LYS A 191 -9.98 -13.02 14.51
N VAL A 192 -9.46 -13.69 15.53
CA VAL A 192 -9.19 -15.15 15.52
C VAL A 192 -10.47 -15.96 15.30
N ASP A 193 -11.56 -15.50 15.91
CA ASP A 193 -12.83 -16.22 16.03
C ASP A 193 -13.53 -16.49 14.68
N THR A 194 -13.20 -15.70 13.64
CA THR A 194 -13.84 -15.75 12.32
C THR A 194 -12.95 -16.31 11.21
N MET A 195 -11.73 -16.74 11.52
CA MET A 195 -10.74 -17.14 10.51
C MET A 195 -10.86 -18.60 10.06
N SER A 196 -10.62 -18.83 8.77
CA SER A 196 -10.28 -20.16 8.26
C SER A 196 -8.92 -20.63 8.80
N SER A 197 -8.65 -21.94 8.73
CA SER A 197 -7.36 -22.50 9.16
C SER A 197 -6.17 -21.91 8.40
N GLU A 198 -6.34 -21.53 7.13
CA GLU A 198 -5.29 -20.91 6.31
C GLU A 198 -5.00 -19.48 6.77
N LYS A 199 -6.05 -18.67 7.00
CA LYS A 199 -5.90 -17.30 7.52
C LYS A 199 -5.29 -17.29 8.93
N LEU A 200 -5.60 -18.29 9.75
CA LEU A 200 -4.97 -18.50 11.05
C LEU A 200 -3.47 -18.77 10.95
N GLN A 201 -3.02 -19.46 9.89
CA GLN A 201 -1.59 -19.64 9.62
C GLN A 201 -0.92 -18.30 9.28
N GLY A 202 -1.57 -17.47 8.46
CA GLY A 202 -1.12 -16.10 8.19
C GLY A 202 -0.98 -15.26 9.46
N MET A 203 -1.95 -15.34 10.37
CA MET A 203 -1.87 -14.67 11.67
C MET A 203 -0.73 -15.22 12.54
N THR A 204 -0.47 -16.54 12.50
CA THR A 204 0.69 -17.14 13.18
C THR A 204 2.02 -16.62 12.63
N ARG A 205 2.09 -16.39 11.31
CA ARG A 205 3.25 -15.74 10.67
C ARG A 205 3.42 -14.30 11.15
N MET A 206 2.33 -13.54 11.27
CA MET A 206 2.36 -12.18 11.81
C MET A 206 2.92 -12.14 13.23
N VAL A 207 2.49 -13.05 14.12
CA VAL A 207 3.04 -13.14 15.48
C VAL A 207 4.53 -13.50 15.46
N THR A 208 4.95 -14.43 14.60
CA THR A 208 6.37 -14.80 14.44
C THR A 208 7.20 -13.61 13.95
N CYS A 209 6.68 -12.86 13.00
CA CYS A 209 7.26 -11.63 12.49
C CYS A 209 7.42 -10.61 13.62
N LEU A 210 6.34 -10.23 14.32
CA LEU A 210 6.40 -9.28 15.43
C LEU A 210 7.42 -9.69 16.52
N ALA A 211 7.48 -10.98 16.86
CA ALA A 211 8.48 -11.51 17.81
C ALA A 211 9.92 -11.30 17.31
N ARG A 212 10.15 -11.41 16.00
CA ARG A 212 11.44 -11.14 15.38
C ARG A 212 11.77 -9.65 15.32
N ILE A 213 10.82 -8.74 15.05
CA ILE A 213 11.04 -7.28 15.21
C ILE A 213 11.49 -6.99 16.64
N PHE A 214 10.76 -7.51 17.64
CA PHE A 214 11.08 -7.29 19.05
C PHE A 214 12.49 -7.78 19.42
N ALA A 215 12.89 -8.93 18.88
CA ALA A 215 14.18 -9.54 19.16
C ALA A 215 15.36 -8.86 18.45
N VAL A 216 15.15 -8.31 17.24
CA VAL A 216 16.24 -7.79 16.37
C VAL A 216 16.39 -6.28 16.49
N LEU A 217 15.29 -5.53 16.60
CA LEU A 217 15.35 -4.06 16.64
C LEU A 217 15.62 -3.55 18.06
N HIS A 218 16.44 -2.50 18.12
CA HIS A 218 16.80 -1.78 19.35
C HIS A 218 16.23 -0.36 19.38
N THR A 219 15.16 -0.11 18.62
CA THR A 219 14.49 1.19 18.45
C THR A 219 13.12 1.18 19.12
N ALA A 220 12.39 2.31 19.10
CA ALA A 220 11.04 2.40 19.66
C ALA A 220 10.07 1.33 19.10
N VAL A 221 10.26 0.96 17.83
CA VAL A 221 9.49 -0.05 17.09
C VAL A 221 9.41 -1.40 17.83
N LYS A 222 10.43 -1.77 18.61
CA LYS A 222 10.39 -3.03 19.37
C LYS A 222 9.25 -3.02 20.39
N PHE A 223 8.98 -1.87 21.02
CA PHE A 223 7.94 -1.75 22.04
C PHE A 223 6.56 -1.79 21.38
N ASP A 224 6.40 -1.17 20.21
CA ASP A 224 5.18 -1.31 19.40
C ASP A 224 4.91 -2.79 19.07
N ALA A 225 5.96 -3.52 18.66
CA ALA A 225 5.84 -4.95 18.40
C ALA A 225 5.48 -5.76 19.65
N LEU A 226 6.04 -5.42 20.82
CA LEU A 226 5.69 -6.07 22.08
C LEU A 226 4.22 -5.83 22.45
N HIS A 227 3.73 -4.61 22.28
CA HIS A 227 2.32 -4.27 22.53
C HIS A 227 1.40 -5.03 21.58
N MET A 228 1.72 -5.07 20.29
CA MET A 228 0.97 -5.85 19.29
C MET A 228 0.97 -7.35 19.61
N LEU A 229 2.11 -7.91 20.01
CA LEU A 229 2.20 -9.31 20.45
C LEU A 229 1.31 -9.57 21.67
N THR A 230 1.37 -8.69 22.66
CA THR A 230 0.57 -8.80 23.88
C THR A 230 -0.91 -8.78 23.55
N PHE A 231 -1.34 -7.89 22.64
CA PHE A 231 -2.71 -7.82 22.17
C PHE A 231 -3.15 -9.12 21.49
N LEU A 232 -2.37 -9.64 20.52
CA LEU A 232 -2.70 -10.87 19.80
C LEU A 232 -2.74 -12.10 20.72
N LEU A 233 -1.81 -12.19 21.67
CA LEU A 233 -1.74 -13.31 22.63
C LEU A 233 -2.81 -13.23 23.71
N SER A 234 -3.36 -12.04 23.98
CA SER A 234 -4.46 -11.84 24.94
C SER A 234 -5.84 -12.07 24.32
N GLN A 235 -5.94 -12.29 23.00
CA GLN A 235 -7.20 -12.67 22.37
C GLN A 235 -7.70 -14.01 22.95
N LYS A 236 -9.02 -14.11 23.16
CA LYS A 236 -9.71 -15.20 23.88
C LYS A 236 -9.39 -16.61 23.37
N GLU A 237 -8.91 -16.72 22.12
CA GLU A 237 -8.59 -17.97 21.44
C GLU A 237 -7.12 -18.06 20.98
N SER A 238 -6.21 -17.30 21.60
CA SER A 238 -4.78 -17.28 21.25
C SER A 238 -4.08 -18.65 21.32
N VAL A 239 -4.67 -19.62 22.02
CA VAL A 239 -4.26 -21.04 22.04
C VAL A 239 -4.15 -21.63 20.62
N ARG A 240 -4.93 -21.12 19.66
CA ARG A 240 -4.89 -21.58 18.26
C ARG A 240 -3.68 -21.05 17.48
N ILE A 241 -2.99 -20.03 17.99
CA ILE A 241 -1.78 -19.47 17.40
C ILE A 241 -0.59 -20.30 17.87
N THR A 242 -0.08 -21.17 17.00
CA THR A 242 1.04 -22.06 17.35
C THR A 242 2.37 -21.33 17.13
N LEU A 243 2.98 -20.81 18.19
CA LEU A 243 4.29 -20.17 18.09
C LEU A 243 5.43 -21.20 18.15
N PRO A 244 6.51 -21.05 17.35
CA PRO A 244 7.69 -21.87 17.52
C PRO A 244 8.32 -21.63 18.90
N LEU A 245 8.66 -22.72 19.60
CA LEU A 245 9.20 -22.71 20.97
C LEU A 245 10.47 -21.85 21.16
N SER A 246 11.24 -21.60 20.09
CA SER A 246 12.42 -20.73 20.10
C SER A 246 12.08 -19.25 20.35
N TYR A 247 10.98 -18.74 19.78
CA TYR A 247 10.53 -17.36 19.94
C TYR A 247 9.76 -17.16 21.25
N LEU A 248 9.04 -18.20 21.69
CA LEU A 248 8.34 -18.20 22.98
C LEU A 248 9.30 -18.05 24.16
N LYS A 249 10.53 -18.59 24.10
CA LYS A 249 11.50 -18.40 25.19
C LYS A 249 11.86 -16.93 25.39
N SER A 250 12.06 -16.17 24.32
CA SER A 250 12.40 -14.74 24.39
C SER A 250 11.24 -13.87 24.87
N VAL A 251 10.01 -14.17 24.41
CA VAL A 251 8.81 -13.40 24.79
C VAL A 251 8.33 -13.76 26.20
N LYS A 252 8.37 -15.05 26.57
CA LYS A 252 7.92 -15.53 27.89
C LYS A 252 8.88 -15.15 29.02
N LEU A 253 10.20 -15.05 28.76
CA LEU A 253 11.14 -14.51 29.74
C LEU A 253 10.89 -13.03 30.04
N PHE A 254 10.43 -12.27 29.04
CA PHE A 254 10.19 -10.83 29.20
C PHE A 254 8.85 -10.58 29.90
N VAL A 255 7.77 -11.23 29.46
CA VAL A 255 6.43 -11.09 30.07
C VAL A 255 6.39 -11.59 31.52
N MET A 256 7.22 -12.59 31.90
CA MET A 256 7.30 -13.06 33.29
C MET A 256 8.25 -12.24 34.19
N ASN A 257 9.05 -11.32 33.63
CA ASN A 257 9.96 -10.47 34.40
C ASN A 257 9.41 -9.07 34.67
N ASP A 258 8.27 -8.70 34.07
CA ASP A 258 7.57 -7.42 34.29
C ASP A 258 6.24 -7.57 35.07
N ILE A 259 6.08 -8.67 35.84
CA ILE A 259 5.05 -8.83 36.89
C ILE A 259 5.73 -9.08 38.23
#